data_AF-A0A2E8AUG5-F1
#
_entry.id   AF-A0A2E8AUG5-F1
#
_cell.length_a   1.000
_cell.length_b   1.000
_cell.length_c   1.000
_cell.angle_alpha   90.00
_cell.angle_beta   90.00
_cell.angle_gamma   90.00
#
_symmetry.space_group_name_H-M   'P 1'
#
loop_
_entity.id
_entity.type
_entity.pdbx_description
1 polymer ?
#
loop_
_entity_poly.entity_id
_entity_poly.type
_entity_poly.pdbx_seq_one_letter_code
_entity_poly.pdbx_strand_id
1 'polypeptide(L)'
;MTFSFELFLRVPVHGTTALLLLTLVSACARQEETRTVSVKHGDLSVIFRDNSDPSRLSGVDTLMNVEEAPDYDAYDPAEPGASAGLNFEHIISGHENPNNRHTPRHGKYTLLTEPGGHSVTLVRRPEDSPWRVASTFRYTVKAPHYIDFDFRCTPRDASLFGDHGYAMFFFANYMNDVEDVSLHFRGQQSADGPEEWISTNAP
;
A
#
# COMPACT_ATOMS: atom_id res chain seq x y z
N MET A 1 -5.37 8.51 -13.02
CA MET A 1 -6.06 8.21 -14.29
C MET A 1 -5.41 9.09 -15.34
N THR A 2 -4.72 8.49 -16.30
CA THR A 2 -4.10 9.25 -17.40
C THR A 2 -4.46 8.55 -18.70
N PHE A 3 -5.22 9.23 -19.53
CA PHE A 3 -5.39 8.92 -20.94
C PHE A 3 -4.71 10.03 -21.73
N SER A 4 -4.03 9.70 -22.83
CA SER A 4 -3.78 10.63 -23.93
C SER A 4 -3.61 9.85 -25.23
N PHE A 5 -4.32 10.34 -26.26
CA PHE A 5 -4.49 9.76 -27.59
C PHE A 5 -3.82 10.68 -28.62
N GLU A 6 -3.49 10.16 -29.82
CA GLU A 6 -3.94 10.75 -31.10
C GLU A 6 -3.63 9.81 -32.27
N LEU A 7 -4.61 9.59 -33.16
CA LEU A 7 -4.48 8.81 -34.38
C LEU A 7 -4.92 9.69 -35.57
N PHE A 8 -3.97 10.02 -36.46
CA PHE A 8 -4.27 10.64 -37.76
C PHE A 8 -4.38 9.56 -38.83
N LEU A 9 -5.57 9.36 -39.39
CA LEU A 9 -5.80 8.48 -40.54
C LEU A 9 -6.08 9.33 -41.79
N ARG A 10 -5.17 9.25 -42.77
CA ARG A 10 -5.36 9.80 -44.11
C ARG A 10 -5.77 8.65 -45.04
N VAL A 11 -7.02 8.62 -45.46
CA VAL A 11 -7.56 7.58 -46.36
C VAL A 11 -7.39 8.03 -47.82
N PRO A 12 -6.70 7.28 -48.68
CA PRO A 12 -6.71 7.55 -50.12
C PRO A 12 -8.00 7.02 -50.76
N VAL A 13 -8.59 7.89 -51.58
CA VAL A 13 -9.72 7.60 -52.47
C VAL A 13 -9.19 6.68 -53.58
N HIS A 14 -9.75 5.47 -53.68
CA HIS A 14 -9.95 4.61 -54.87
C HIS A 14 -9.79 3.13 -54.50
N GLY A 15 -10.93 2.46 -54.30
CA GLY A 15 -11.16 1.12 -54.85
C GLY A 15 -10.52 -0.09 -54.18
N THR A 16 -10.37 -0.16 -52.86
CA THR A 16 -10.52 -1.43 -52.10
C THR A 16 -10.63 -1.12 -50.62
N THR A 17 -11.74 -1.47 -49.98
CA THR A 17 -11.93 -1.27 -48.54
C THR A 17 -11.19 -2.37 -47.78
N ALA A 18 -9.95 -2.12 -47.37
CA ALA A 18 -9.27 -2.98 -46.41
C ALA A 18 -9.77 -2.64 -45.00
N LEU A 19 -10.57 -3.53 -44.41
CA LEU A 19 -10.98 -3.42 -43.01
C LEU A 19 -9.80 -3.83 -42.13
N LEU A 20 -9.00 -2.86 -41.69
CA LEU A 20 -7.92 -3.09 -40.74
C LEU A 20 -8.53 -3.18 -39.34
N LEU A 21 -8.79 -4.41 -38.87
CA LEU A 21 -9.25 -4.66 -37.51
C LEU A 21 -8.04 -4.52 -36.55
N LEU A 22 -7.77 -3.32 -36.06
CA LEU A 22 -6.85 -3.15 -34.93
C LEU A 22 -7.55 -3.59 -33.65
N THR A 23 -7.26 -4.80 -33.21
CA THR A 23 -7.51 -5.22 -31.83
C THR A 23 -6.60 -4.41 -30.92
N LEU A 24 -7.16 -3.36 -30.30
CA LEU A 24 -6.57 -2.70 -29.14
C LEU A 24 -6.55 -3.71 -28.00
N VAL A 25 -5.49 -4.51 -27.94
CA VAL A 25 -5.15 -5.24 -26.72
C VAL A 25 -4.70 -4.16 -25.74
N SER A 26 -5.59 -3.78 -24.83
CA SER A 26 -5.19 -3.03 -23.65
C SER A 26 -4.15 -3.89 -22.95
N ALA A 27 -2.88 -3.53 -23.10
CA ALA A 27 -1.80 -4.12 -22.32
C ALA A 27 -1.93 -3.59 -20.88
N CYS A 28 -3.00 -3.99 -20.19
CA CYS A 28 -2.87 -4.25 -18.77
C CYS A 28 -1.93 -5.43 -18.70
N ALA A 29 -0.63 -5.16 -18.57
CA ALA A 29 0.31 -6.17 -18.13
C ALA A 29 -0.34 -6.87 -16.94
N ARG A 30 -0.61 -8.16 -17.08
CA ARG A 30 -1.24 -8.94 -16.03
C ARG A 30 -0.28 -8.90 -14.84
N GLN A 31 -0.61 -8.12 -13.82
CA GLN A 31 0.17 -8.14 -12.59
C GLN A 31 0.04 -9.54 -11.99
N GLU A 32 1.19 -10.13 -11.68
CA GLU A 32 1.24 -11.47 -11.13
C GLU A 32 0.81 -11.43 -9.66
N GLU A 33 -0.22 -12.21 -9.31
CA GLU A 33 -0.58 -12.41 -7.91
C GLU A 33 0.49 -13.29 -7.27
N THR A 34 1.11 -12.80 -6.22
CA THR A 34 2.13 -13.52 -5.47
C THR A 34 1.77 -13.48 -3.99
N ARG A 35 2.27 -14.42 -3.18
CA ARG A 35 2.06 -14.38 -1.72
C ARG A 35 3.17 -13.62 -1.00
N THR A 36 4.35 -13.59 -1.60
CA THR A 36 5.55 -13.01 -1.04
C THR A 36 6.42 -12.49 -2.16
N VAL A 37 6.94 -11.28 -2.01
CA VAL A 37 7.87 -10.66 -2.96
C VAL A 37 9.08 -10.16 -2.18
N SER A 38 10.28 -10.50 -2.65
CA SER A 38 11.52 -9.87 -2.20
C SER A 38 11.92 -8.80 -3.20
N VAL A 39 12.20 -7.59 -2.71
CA VAL A 39 12.68 -6.47 -3.50
C VAL A 39 14.03 -6.03 -2.95
N LYS A 40 15.01 -5.88 -3.84
CA LYS A 40 16.31 -5.26 -3.53
C LYS A 40 16.51 -4.04 -4.41
N HIS A 41 16.74 -2.88 -3.80
CA HIS A 41 16.98 -1.64 -4.53
C HIS A 41 17.71 -0.63 -3.65
N GLY A 42 18.80 -0.04 -4.18
CA GLY A 42 19.73 0.73 -3.36
C GLY A 42 20.36 -0.15 -2.29
N ASP A 43 20.38 0.37 -1.07
CA ASP A 43 20.96 -0.30 0.10
C ASP A 43 19.92 -1.14 0.85
N LEU A 44 18.69 -1.26 0.32
CA LEU A 44 17.59 -1.96 0.98
C LEU A 44 17.30 -3.34 0.38
N SER A 45 17.03 -4.30 1.27
CA SER A 45 16.39 -5.59 0.97
C SER A 45 15.11 -5.73 1.78
N VAL A 46 13.97 -5.85 1.09
CA VAL A 46 12.64 -5.79 1.68
C VAL A 46 11.83 -7.03 1.29
N ILE A 47 11.09 -7.61 2.23
CA ILE A 47 10.10 -8.65 1.95
C ILE A 47 8.70 -8.08 2.16
N PHE A 48 7.83 -8.26 1.16
CA PHE A 48 6.42 -7.92 1.22
C PHE A 48 5.57 -9.19 1.20
N ARG A 49 4.42 -9.19 1.89
CA ARG A 49 3.51 -10.33 1.95
C ARG A 49 2.03 -9.96 1.85
N ASP A 50 1.24 -10.90 1.32
CA ASP A 50 -0.20 -10.93 1.54
C ASP A 50 -0.54 -11.57 2.91
N ASN A 51 -1.84 -11.66 3.22
CA ASN A 51 -2.35 -12.29 4.44
C ASN A 51 -3.10 -13.62 4.14
N SER A 52 -2.69 -14.35 3.11
CA SER A 52 -3.28 -15.67 2.80
C SER A 52 -2.92 -16.74 3.85
N ASP A 53 -1.79 -16.57 4.54
CA ASP A 53 -1.44 -17.30 5.75
C ASP A 53 -2.03 -16.56 6.97
N PRO A 54 -2.95 -17.17 7.73
CA PRO A 54 -3.59 -16.52 8.88
C PRO A 54 -2.62 -16.26 10.05
N SER A 55 -1.44 -16.88 10.05
CA SER A 55 -0.38 -16.62 11.02
C SER A 55 0.54 -15.46 10.60
N ARG A 56 0.23 -14.75 9.51
CA ARG A 56 1.03 -13.63 9.00
C ARG A 56 0.14 -12.44 8.67
N LEU A 57 0.69 -11.25 8.85
CA LEU A 57 0.03 -10.00 8.47
C LEU A 57 0.46 -9.60 7.05
N SER A 58 -0.41 -8.91 6.33
CA SER A 58 -0.05 -8.32 5.03
C SER A 58 0.70 -7.00 5.23
N GLY A 59 1.68 -6.72 4.39
CA GLY A 59 2.43 -5.47 4.44
C GLY A 59 3.92 -5.68 4.18
N VAL A 60 4.74 -4.85 4.83
CA VAL A 60 6.20 -5.03 4.87
C VAL A 60 6.51 -6.02 5.98
N ASP A 61 7.12 -7.15 5.64
CA ASP A 61 7.46 -8.23 6.57
C ASP A 61 8.87 -8.05 7.13
N THR A 62 9.84 -7.70 6.27
CA THR A 62 11.25 -7.49 6.65
C THR A 62 11.79 -6.24 5.99
N LEU A 63 12.75 -5.57 6.63
CA LEU A 63 13.49 -4.44 6.09
C LEU A 63 14.94 -4.48 6.59
N MET A 64 15.87 -4.72 5.67
CA MET A 64 17.30 -4.75 5.99
C MET A 64 18.06 -3.71 5.17
N ASN A 65 19.02 -3.03 5.79
CA ASN A 65 20.06 -2.28 5.09
C ASN A 65 21.23 -3.23 4.79
N VAL A 66 21.46 -3.57 3.52
CA VAL A 66 22.44 -4.60 3.14
C VAL A 66 23.89 -4.13 3.20
N GLU A 67 24.15 -2.83 3.31
CA GLU A 67 25.49 -2.25 3.36
C GLU A 67 25.94 -1.98 4.80
N GLU A 68 25.08 -1.33 5.60
CA GLU A 68 25.44 -0.86 6.94
C GLU A 68 25.00 -1.83 8.04
N ALA A 69 23.95 -2.62 7.80
CA ALA A 69 23.35 -3.49 8.81
C ALA A 69 22.83 -4.81 8.19
N PRO A 70 23.68 -5.59 7.49
CA PRO A 70 23.27 -6.74 6.68
C PRO A 70 22.62 -7.88 7.48
N ASP A 71 22.88 -7.94 8.79
CA ASP A 71 22.40 -8.97 9.71
C ASP A 71 21.30 -8.45 10.66
N TYR A 72 20.73 -7.27 10.39
CA TYR A 72 19.70 -6.64 11.21
C TYR A 72 18.40 -6.45 10.42
N ASP A 73 17.31 -7.07 10.90
CA ASP A 73 15.97 -6.77 10.41
C ASP A 73 15.37 -5.65 11.27
N ALA A 74 15.02 -4.54 10.61
CA ALA A 74 14.42 -3.40 11.27
C ALA A 74 13.03 -3.73 11.86
N TYR A 75 12.41 -4.86 11.51
CA TYR A 75 11.13 -5.28 12.05
C TYR A 75 11.25 -6.51 12.95
N ASP A 76 10.49 -6.48 14.06
CA ASP A 76 10.47 -7.55 15.06
C ASP A 76 9.32 -8.52 14.82
N PRO A 77 9.53 -9.78 14.40
CA PRO A 77 8.54 -10.82 14.58
C PRO A 77 8.75 -11.48 15.95
N ALA A 78 8.48 -10.75 17.05
CA ALA A 78 8.56 -11.29 18.40
C ALA A 78 7.82 -12.63 18.51
N GLU A 79 6.70 -12.75 17.79
CA GLU A 79 5.95 -14.01 17.59
C GLU A 79 5.38 -14.12 16.16
N PRO A 80 5.19 -15.33 15.63
CA PRO A 80 4.43 -15.55 14.39
C PRO A 80 3.04 -14.92 14.47
N GLY A 81 2.74 -14.00 13.55
CA GLY A 81 1.44 -13.30 13.48
C GLY A 81 1.35 -12.04 14.33
N ALA A 82 2.37 -11.76 15.15
CA ALA A 82 2.50 -10.49 15.86
C ALA A 82 3.00 -9.36 14.95
N SER A 83 3.71 -9.67 13.87
CA SER A 83 4.38 -8.68 13.04
C SER A 83 4.19 -8.93 11.55
N ALA A 84 3.66 -7.91 10.87
CA ALA A 84 4.27 -7.43 9.64
C ALA A 84 4.76 -6.04 10.02
N GLY A 85 6.07 -5.84 9.91
CA GLY A 85 6.77 -4.58 10.15
C GLY A 85 5.89 -3.35 10.04
N LEU A 86 5.29 -3.12 8.87
CA LEU A 86 4.25 -2.10 8.67
C LEU A 86 2.95 -2.73 8.16
N ASN A 87 1.86 -2.62 8.92
CA ASN A 87 0.56 -3.19 8.55
C ASN A 87 -0.63 -2.25 8.81
N PHE A 88 -1.70 -2.44 8.03
CA PHE A 88 -2.98 -1.81 8.33
C PHE A 88 -3.67 -2.58 9.45
N GLU A 89 -3.90 -1.94 10.59
CA GLU A 89 -4.25 -2.65 11.81
C GLU A 89 -5.72 -2.47 12.19
N HIS A 90 -6.27 -1.26 12.06
CA HIS A 90 -7.65 -0.98 12.45
C HIS A 90 -8.37 -0.08 11.45
N ILE A 91 -9.66 -0.36 11.29
CA ILE A 91 -10.65 0.64 10.90
C ILE A 91 -11.55 0.80 12.11
N ILE A 92 -11.54 1.98 12.72
CA ILE A 92 -12.33 2.29 13.92
C ILE A 92 -13.45 3.23 13.49
N SER A 93 -14.70 2.78 13.59
CA SER A 93 -15.86 3.64 13.38
C SER A 93 -16.17 4.46 14.64
N GLY A 94 -16.94 5.53 14.49
CA GLY A 94 -17.35 6.39 15.62
C GLY A 94 -18.33 5.75 16.62
N HIS A 95 -18.74 4.49 16.43
CA HIS A 95 -19.66 3.78 17.32
C HIS A 95 -19.08 2.44 17.76
N GLU A 96 -19.65 1.83 18.81
CA GLU A 96 -19.23 0.51 19.25
C GLU A 96 -19.54 -0.55 18.19
N ASN A 97 -18.50 -1.25 17.74
CA ASN A 97 -18.62 -2.31 16.77
C ASN A 97 -17.48 -3.32 16.98
N PRO A 98 -17.75 -4.65 16.97
CA PRO A 98 -16.70 -5.66 17.08
C PRO A 98 -15.65 -5.55 15.96
N ASN A 99 -16.02 -4.97 14.81
CA ASN A 99 -15.12 -4.76 13.67
C ASN A 99 -14.14 -3.59 13.83
N ASN A 100 -14.23 -2.81 14.93
CA ASN A 100 -13.31 -1.70 15.18
C ASN A 100 -11.87 -2.18 15.44
N ARG A 101 -11.69 -3.46 15.79
CA ARG A 101 -10.40 -4.02 16.16
C ARG A 101 -9.88 -5.02 15.12
N HIS A 102 -8.64 -4.85 14.65
CA HIS A 102 -7.88 -5.83 13.85
C HIS A 102 -8.50 -6.24 12.51
N THR A 103 -9.66 -5.72 12.11
CA THR A 103 -10.34 -6.16 10.88
C THR A 103 -9.52 -6.04 9.61
N PRO A 104 -8.61 -5.07 9.41
CA PRO A 104 -7.75 -5.09 8.23
C PRO A 104 -6.68 -6.16 8.22
N ARG A 105 -6.37 -6.79 9.36
CA ARG A 105 -5.57 -8.02 9.41
C ARG A 105 -6.33 -9.21 8.81
N HIS A 106 -7.65 -9.10 8.73
CA HIS A 106 -8.55 -10.14 8.28
C HIS A 106 -9.18 -9.77 6.92
N GLY A 107 -9.41 -10.77 6.08
CA GLY A 107 -9.91 -10.57 4.73
C GLY A 107 -8.79 -10.38 3.70
N LYS A 108 -9.00 -10.93 2.50
CA LYS A 108 -7.94 -11.11 1.50
C LYS A 108 -7.33 -9.79 1.05
N TYR A 109 -6.01 -9.69 1.16
CA TYR A 109 -5.20 -8.84 0.30
C TYR A 109 -4.61 -9.66 -0.84
N THR A 110 -4.63 -9.12 -2.04
CA THR A 110 -3.86 -9.62 -3.18
C THR A 110 -2.60 -8.79 -3.32
N LEU A 111 -1.42 -9.44 -3.27
CA LEU A 111 -0.14 -8.79 -3.53
C LEU A 111 0.23 -8.91 -5.00
N LEU A 112 0.52 -7.76 -5.61
CA LEU A 112 0.83 -7.59 -7.02
C LEU A 112 2.24 -7.02 -7.18
N THR A 113 3.04 -7.60 -8.06
CA THR A 113 4.29 -6.99 -8.51
C THR A 113 4.00 -5.85 -9.50
N GLU A 114 4.82 -4.80 -9.49
CA GLU A 114 4.72 -3.70 -10.46
C GLU A 114 5.84 -3.74 -11.50
N PRO A 115 5.62 -3.16 -12.69
CA PRO A 115 6.69 -2.94 -13.67
C PRO A 115 7.87 -2.19 -13.05
N GLY A 116 9.08 -2.61 -13.38
CA GLY A 116 10.32 -2.03 -12.86
C GLY A 116 10.88 -2.72 -11.61
N GLY A 117 10.14 -3.65 -10.99
CA GLY A 117 10.68 -4.61 -10.02
C GLY A 117 11.07 -4.05 -8.64
N HIS A 118 10.85 -2.76 -8.39
CA HIS A 118 11.14 -2.09 -7.12
C HIS A 118 9.88 -1.55 -6.42
N SER A 119 8.69 -1.96 -6.89
CA SER A 119 7.42 -1.61 -6.28
C SER A 119 6.48 -2.81 -6.23
N VAL A 120 5.64 -2.83 -5.21
CA VAL A 120 4.55 -3.80 -5.07
C VAL A 120 3.27 -3.08 -4.65
N THR A 121 2.13 -3.68 -4.96
CA THR A 121 0.82 -3.18 -4.55
C THR A 121 0.00 -4.25 -3.86
N LEU A 122 -0.47 -3.99 -2.64
CA LEU A 122 -1.50 -4.79 -1.96
C LEU A 122 -2.88 -4.20 -2.25
N VAL A 123 -3.79 -5.04 -2.70
CA VAL A 123 -5.18 -4.66 -3.01
C VAL A 123 -6.15 -5.46 -2.16
N ARG A 124 -7.08 -4.78 -1.48
CA ARG A 124 -8.23 -5.41 -0.85
C ARG A 124 -9.52 -4.89 -1.46
N ARG A 125 -10.39 -5.82 -1.82
CA ARG A 125 -11.71 -5.52 -2.38
C ARG A 125 -12.70 -5.21 -1.26
N PRO A 126 -13.75 -4.44 -1.52
CA PRO A 126 -14.71 -4.08 -0.46
C PRO A 126 -15.43 -5.30 0.13
N GLU A 127 -15.66 -6.37 -0.64
CA GLU A 127 -16.23 -7.62 -0.13
C GLU A 127 -15.34 -8.37 0.86
N ASP A 128 -14.04 -8.11 0.81
CA ASP A 128 -13.06 -8.69 1.73
C ASP A 128 -12.90 -7.82 3.00
N SER A 129 -13.76 -6.81 3.20
CA SER A 129 -13.75 -5.91 4.36
C SER A 129 -15.14 -5.85 5.02
N PRO A 130 -15.25 -6.05 6.35
CA PRO A 130 -16.54 -5.90 7.05
C PRO A 130 -17.07 -4.45 6.99
N TRP A 131 -16.19 -3.48 6.75
CA TRP A 131 -16.52 -2.07 6.58
C TRP A 131 -16.81 -1.68 5.13
N ARG A 132 -16.81 -2.64 4.19
CA ARG A 132 -16.97 -2.39 2.75
C ARG A 132 -15.97 -1.37 2.20
N VAL A 133 -14.78 -1.28 2.80
CA VAL A 133 -13.71 -0.39 2.37
C VAL A 133 -12.83 -1.12 1.35
N ALA A 134 -12.80 -0.60 0.12
CA ALA A 134 -11.75 -0.97 -0.83
C ALA A 134 -10.46 -0.24 -0.44
N SER A 135 -9.32 -0.92 -0.47
CA SER A 135 -8.03 -0.30 -0.12
C SER A 135 -6.88 -0.78 -0.99
N THR A 136 -5.92 0.11 -1.21
CA THR A 136 -4.69 -0.14 -1.97
C THR A 136 -3.50 0.44 -1.20
N PHE A 137 -2.44 -0.36 -1.10
CA PHE A 137 -1.16 0.02 -0.51
C PHE A 137 -0.13 -0.17 -1.59
N ARG A 138 0.54 0.90 -1.99
CA ARG A 138 1.65 0.80 -2.92
C ARG A 138 2.92 1.13 -2.15
N TYR A 139 3.86 0.19 -2.19
CA TYR A 139 5.18 0.34 -1.61
C TYR A 139 6.19 0.46 -2.74
N THR A 140 7.03 1.48 -2.70
CA THR A 140 8.15 1.63 -3.63
C THR A 140 9.44 1.67 -2.83
N VAL A 141 10.34 0.72 -3.06
CA VAL A 141 11.69 0.73 -2.47
C VAL A 141 12.53 1.74 -3.25
N LYS A 142 13.08 2.74 -2.56
CA LYS A 142 13.76 3.89 -3.14
C LYS A 142 15.22 3.88 -2.74
N ALA A 143 16.10 4.00 -3.73
CA ALA A 143 17.50 4.24 -3.47
C ALA A 143 17.70 5.64 -2.84
N PRO A 144 18.59 5.79 -1.86
CA PRO A 144 19.41 4.70 -1.30
C PRO A 144 18.67 3.85 -0.26
N HIS A 145 17.80 4.44 0.56
CA HIS A 145 17.52 3.89 1.90
C HIS A 145 16.09 4.10 2.42
N TYR A 146 15.06 4.32 1.59
CA TYR A 146 13.69 4.47 2.11
C TYR A 146 12.63 3.73 1.29
N ILE A 147 11.45 3.57 1.89
CA ILE A 147 10.27 3.02 1.23
C ILE A 147 9.22 4.14 1.14
N ASP A 148 8.78 4.47 -0.07
CA ASP A 148 7.59 5.31 -0.25
C ASP A 148 6.35 4.46 0.03
N PHE A 149 5.44 5.01 0.84
CA PHE A 149 4.19 4.38 1.25
C PHE A 149 2.97 5.18 0.78
N ASP A 150 2.28 4.67 -0.24
CA ASP A 150 1.06 5.26 -0.79
C ASP A 150 -0.17 4.46 -0.36
N PHE A 151 -1.00 5.03 0.51
CA PHE A 151 -2.28 4.45 0.91
C PHE A 151 -3.46 5.14 0.21
N ARG A 152 -4.37 4.33 -0.35
CA ARG A 152 -5.66 4.81 -0.89
C ARG A 152 -6.78 3.92 -0.40
N CYS A 153 -7.92 4.52 -0.09
CA CYS A 153 -9.13 3.78 0.23
C CYS A 153 -10.39 4.42 -0.32
N THR A 154 -11.44 3.62 -0.46
CA THR A 154 -12.78 4.09 -0.84
C THR A 154 -13.83 3.31 -0.04
N PRO A 155 -14.53 3.96 0.90
CA PRO A 155 -15.72 3.39 1.52
C PRO A 155 -16.79 3.14 0.44
N ARG A 156 -17.26 1.90 0.32
CA ARG A 156 -18.35 1.56 -0.62
C ARG A 156 -19.72 1.55 0.04
N ASP A 157 -19.75 1.60 1.36
CA ASP A 157 -20.96 1.79 2.16
C ASP A 157 -20.62 2.61 3.41
N ALA A 158 -20.85 3.92 3.34
CA ALA A 158 -20.56 4.83 4.45
C ALA A 158 -21.54 4.68 5.62
N SER A 159 -22.71 4.07 5.40
CA SER A 159 -23.69 3.84 6.48
C SER A 159 -23.14 2.92 7.57
N LEU A 160 -22.16 2.08 7.21
CA LEU A 160 -21.47 1.22 8.15
C LEU A 160 -20.66 2.01 9.19
N PHE A 161 -20.36 3.30 9.02
CA PHE A 161 -19.65 4.09 10.04
C PHE A 161 -20.58 4.64 11.15
N GLY A 162 -21.87 4.31 11.09
CA GLY A 162 -22.87 4.73 12.05
C GLY A 162 -23.16 6.23 12.01
N ASP A 163 -23.93 6.70 12.99
CA ASP A 163 -24.49 8.06 13.00
C ASP A 163 -23.44 9.16 13.09
N HIS A 164 -22.25 8.86 13.62
CA HIS A 164 -21.13 9.80 13.68
C HIS A 164 -20.46 10.04 12.32
N GLY A 165 -20.66 9.16 11.34
CA GLY A 165 -20.23 9.36 9.95
C GLY A 165 -18.72 9.44 9.72
N TYR A 166 -17.89 9.04 10.68
CA TYR A 166 -16.43 9.02 10.55
C TYR A 166 -15.84 7.64 10.83
N ALA A 167 -14.66 7.40 10.23
CA ALA A 167 -13.82 6.26 10.52
C ALA A 167 -12.36 6.70 10.63
N MET A 168 -11.62 6.09 11.55
CA MET A 168 -10.18 6.24 11.71
C MET A 168 -9.47 5.03 11.11
N PHE A 169 -8.36 5.28 10.43
CA PHE A 169 -7.53 4.29 9.76
C PHE A 169 -6.22 4.21 10.53
N PHE A 170 -5.98 3.08 11.20
CA PHE A 170 -4.81 2.91 12.07
C PHE A 170 -3.83 1.94 11.43
N PHE A 171 -2.56 2.32 11.41
CA PHE A 171 -1.44 1.53 10.92
C PHE A 171 -0.51 1.27 12.10
N ALA A 172 -0.02 0.04 12.21
CA ALA A 172 1.01 -0.30 13.17
C ALA A 172 2.35 -0.47 12.47
N ASN A 173 3.39 0.01 13.14
CA ASN A 173 4.78 -0.14 12.73
C ASN A 173 5.56 -0.81 13.87
N TYR A 174 5.91 -2.09 13.71
CA TYR A 174 6.58 -2.92 14.72
C TYR A 174 8.08 -3.01 14.45
N MET A 175 8.78 -1.91 14.73
CA MET A 175 10.23 -1.83 14.54
C MET A 175 11.03 -2.32 15.75
N ASN A 176 12.17 -2.96 15.50
CA ASN A 176 13.19 -3.30 16.49
C ASN A 176 13.97 -2.05 16.92
N ASP A 177 14.36 -2.00 18.21
CA ASP A 177 15.33 -1.07 18.82
C ASP A 177 15.25 0.39 18.32
N VAL A 178 14.03 0.93 18.21
CA VAL A 178 13.81 2.28 17.68
C VAL A 178 14.49 3.34 18.55
N GLU A 179 15.50 4.03 17.99
CA GLU A 179 16.21 5.12 18.67
C GLU A 179 15.34 6.38 18.81
N ASP A 180 14.55 6.72 17.79
CA ASP A 180 13.63 7.84 17.76
C ASP A 180 12.22 7.40 17.36
N VAL A 181 11.30 7.40 18.33
CA VAL A 181 9.89 7.03 18.14
C VAL A 181 9.03 8.17 17.59
N SER A 182 9.63 9.33 17.29
CA SER A 182 8.91 10.49 16.82
C SER A 182 8.44 10.29 15.38
N LEU A 183 7.19 10.68 15.13
CA LEU A 183 6.64 10.83 13.80
C LEU A 183 7.04 12.21 13.26
N HIS A 184 7.78 12.23 12.15
CA HIS A 184 8.25 13.44 11.49
C HIS A 184 7.38 13.77 10.28
N PHE A 185 6.91 15.00 10.18
CA PHE A 185 6.09 15.45 9.05
C PHE A 185 6.31 16.93 8.76
N ARG A 186 5.99 17.32 7.52
CA ARG A 186 5.94 18.72 7.11
C ARG A 186 4.66 19.34 7.67
N GLY A 187 4.78 20.44 8.41
CA GLY A 187 3.65 21.11 9.03
C GLY A 187 4.00 22.51 9.52
N GLN A 188 3.06 23.17 10.19
CA GLN A 188 3.23 24.52 10.72
C GLN A 188 2.97 24.49 12.24
N GLN A 189 3.84 25.09 13.05
CA GLN A 189 3.65 25.19 14.51
C GLN A 189 2.63 26.26 14.92
N SER A 190 2.27 27.15 13.99
CA SER A 190 1.25 28.19 14.20
C SER A 190 0.52 28.47 12.89
N ALA A 191 -0.69 29.05 12.98
CA ALA A 191 -1.56 29.28 11.83
C ALA A 191 -0.89 30.11 10.70
N ASP A 192 -0.01 31.03 11.06
CA ASP A 192 0.69 31.92 10.12
C ASP A 192 2.19 31.57 9.95
N GLY A 193 2.64 30.46 10.53
CA GLY A 193 4.05 30.03 10.50
C GLY A 193 4.47 29.45 9.15
N PRO A 194 5.79 29.43 8.82
CA PRO A 194 6.27 28.71 7.65
C PRO A 194 6.07 27.20 7.82
N GLU A 195 5.92 26.48 6.71
CA GLU A 195 5.95 25.02 6.74
C GLU A 195 7.39 24.55 7.06
N GLU A 196 7.54 23.74 8.09
CA GLU A 196 8.79 23.19 8.58
C GLU A 196 8.66 21.71 8.92
N TRP A 197 9.78 21.05 9.21
CA TRP A 197 9.75 19.71 9.79
C TRP A 197 9.35 19.83 11.25
N ILE A 198 8.27 19.16 11.62
CA ILE A 198 7.81 19.04 13.00
C ILE A 198 7.73 17.57 13.37
N SER A 199 7.84 17.30 14.66
CA SER A 199 7.75 15.94 15.19
C SER A 199 6.76 15.86 16.35
N THR A 200 6.17 14.69 16.51
CA THR A 200 5.38 14.32 17.69
C THR A 200 5.74 12.90 18.07
N ASN A 201 5.72 12.60 19.36
CA ASN A 201 5.83 11.21 19.78
C ASN A 201 4.63 10.42 19.25
N ALA A 202 4.89 9.19 18.79
CA ALA A 202 3.82 8.23 18.57
C ALA A 202 3.04 8.02 19.90
N PRO A 203 1.70 7.95 19.84
CA PRO A 203 0.85 7.79 21.03
C PRO A 203 1.06 6.46 21.77
#